data_AF-A0A258LNJ9-F1
#
_entry.id   AF-A0A258LNJ9-F1
#
_cell.length_a   1.000
_cell.length_b   1.000
_cell.length_c   1.000
_cell.angle_alpha   90.00
_cell.angle_beta   90.00
_cell.angle_gamma   90.00
#
_symmetry.space_group_name_H-M   'P 1'
#
loop_
_entity.id
_entity.type
_entity.pdbx_description
1 polymer ?
#
loop_
_entity_poly.entity_id
_entity_poly.type
_entity_poly.pdbx_seq_one_letter_code
_entity_poly.pdbx_strand_id
1 'polypeptide(L)'
;YIDTPDFLLARERMALRIRKEGRQWVQTLKVSTSNPLDRIEHNEVLGVGRNDVPQWDINLHDSHEAGKYLNKMFTKKQLQTLQFCFKTDIWRRKCIVKNRVGTVEFALDIGTITASRGAELIASNVQELEIELKDGDSVAVLNHAKAFIKRFKAFIDTQSKSARGFLLARGLDFLPPVRAKPISLKSSVGSAQAKSQLLYSCLDQILSNQSILNASPADYSEYLHQLRVGLRRLKVLLKYLSKQGIALNDESLNNFKIVFDALGQYRDGNYVSSVLNPILRSLGGPEIKISSIENLMNPSHISQANPFQLLLVDVMLLEFSSPYPHGVEIEGRIINQSSAPFKKVIFKHLESTFHFLSSQNSRFAELH
;
A
#
# COMPACT_ATOMS: atom_id res chain seq x y z
N TYR A 1 6.65 -9.13 16.37
CA TYR A 1 6.12 -7.77 16.52
C TYR A 1 5.39 -7.68 17.84
N ILE A 2 5.50 -6.55 18.51
CA ILE A 2 4.99 -6.34 19.86
C ILE A 2 4.03 -5.15 19.85
N ASP A 3 2.90 -5.31 20.53
CA ASP A 3 1.89 -4.27 20.75
C ASP A 3 1.02 -4.64 21.96
N THR A 4 0.13 -3.75 22.38
CA THR A 4 -0.86 -4.06 23.42
C THR A 4 -1.99 -4.92 22.83
N PRO A 5 -2.83 -5.60 23.66
CA PRO A 5 -3.96 -6.39 23.15
C PRO A 5 -4.92 -5.58 22.28
N ASP A 6 -5.05 -4.28 22.56
CA ASP A 6 -5.86 -3.33 21.80
C ASP A 6 -5.09 -2.58 20.69
N PHE A 7 -3.83 -2.96 20.46
CA PHE A 7 -2.89 -2.48 19.45
C PHE A 7 -2.66 -0.97 19.47
N LEU A 8 -2.40 -0.42 20.65
CA LEU A 8 -2.21 1.02 20.85
C LEU A 8 -1.06 1.56 20.00
N LEU A 9 0.08 0.88 19.91
CA LEU A 9 1.22 1.35 19.12
C LEU A 9 0.84 1.47 17.65
N ALA A 10 0.22 0.41 17.11
CA ALA A 10 -0.26 0.39 15.75
C ALA A 10 -1.19 1.58 15.47
N ARG A 11 -2.17 1.87 16.35
CA ARG A 11 -3.09 3.02 16.18
C ARG A 11 -2.38 4.36 16.04
N GLU A 12 -1.32 4.57 16.81
CA GLU A 12 -0.47 5.78 16.74
C GLU A 12 0.67 5.66 15.72
N ARG A 13 0.55 4.73 14.76
CA ARG A 13 1.50 4.53 13.65
C ARG A 13 2.91 4.22 14.11
N MET A 14 3.01 3.56 15.26
CA MET A 14 4.24 3.04 15.84
C MET A 14 4.31 1.54 15.66
N ALA A 15 5.52 1.01 15.52
CA ALA A 15 5.75 -0.43 15.46
C ALA A 15 6.99 -0.80 16.28
N LEU A 16 6.78 -1.62 17.31
CA LEU A 16 7.85 -2.27 18.04
C LEU A 16 8.07 -3.68 17.47
N ARG A 17 9.33 -4.01 17.19
CA ARG A 17 9.70 -5.36 16.78
C ARG A 17 11.04 -5.78 17.36
N ILE A 18 11.18 -7.08 17.54
CA ILE A 18 12.47 -7.72 17.78
C ILE A 18 12.77 -8.55 16.54
N ARG A 19 13.96 -8.34 15.98
CA ARG A 19 14.41 -9.00 14.76
C ARG A 19 15.74 -9.68 15.01
N LYS A 20 15.88 -10.90 14.50
CA LYS A 20 17.15 -11.60 14.41
C LYS A 20 17.80 -11.32 13.06
N GLU A 21 18.97 -10.70 13.05
CA GLU A 21 19.79 -10.43 11.86
C GLU A 21 21.08 -11.25 11.96
N GLY A 22 21.15 -12.36 11.21
CA GLY A 22 22.22 -13.34 11.36
C GLY A 22 22.20 -13.99 12.75
N ARG A 23 23.15 -13.64 13.61
CA ARG A 23 23.22 -14.09 15.01
C ARG A 23 22.83 -13.01 16.02
N GLN A 24 22.59 -11.78 15.55
CA GLN A 24 22.34 -10.63 16.40
C GLN A 24 20.85 -10.38 16.53
N TRP A 25 20.42 -10.05 17.74
CA TRP A 25 19.06 -9.59 18.01
C TRP A 25 19.04 -8.08 18.11
N VAL A 26 18.05 -7.47 17.46
CA VAL A 26 17.86 -6.02 17.41
C VAL A 26 16.41 -5.71 17.74
N GLN A 27 16.20 -4.83 18.71
CA GLN A 27 14.92 -4.20 18.99
C GLN A 27 14.82 -2.92 18.15
N THR A 28 13.72 -2.77 17.43
CA THR A 28 13.47 -1.58 16.63
C THR A 28 12.14 -0.95 17.04
N LEU A 29 12.17 0.33 17.39
CA LEU A 29 10.98 1.17 17.46
C LEU A 29 10.92 2.06 16.23
N LYS A 30 9.82 1.95 15.49
CA LYS A 30 9.51 2.80 14.33
C LYS A 30 8.35 3.71 14.68
N VAL A 31 8.48 5.00 14.37
CA VAL A 31 7.43 6.00 14.52
C VAL A 31 7.24 6.71 13.18
N SER A 32 6.03 6.64 12.65
CA SER A 32 5.66 7.46 11.49
C SER A 32 5.38 8.89 11.96
N THR A 33 5.92 9.89 11.27
CA THR A 33 5.64 11.30 11.61
C THR A 33 4.44 11.83 10.81
N SER A 34 4.09 13.10 11.01
CA SER A 34 3.06 13.78 10.20
C SER A 34 3.42 13.89 8.71
N ASN A 35 4.72 13.81 8.37
CA ASN A 35 5.15 13.59 7.01
C ASN A 35 5.23 12.07 6.75
N PRO A 36 4.42 11.51 5.83
CA PRO A 36 4.43 10.07 5.57
C PRO A 36 5.76 9.54 5.00
N LEU A 37 6.67 10.44 4.61
CA LEU A 37 8.01 10.11 4.13
C LEU A 37 9.06 10.04 5.22
N ASP A 38 8.80 10.69 6.34
CA ASP A 38 9.75 10.78 7.44
C ASP A 38 9.34 9.75 8.49
N ARG A 39 10.22 8.77 8.66
CA ARG A 39 10.10 7.74 9.69
C ARG A 39 11.26 7.89 10.66
N ILE A 40 10.93 8.10 11.92
CA ILE A 40 11.90 8.01 13.00
C ILE A 40 12.05 6.52 13.32
N GLU A 41 13.28 6.02 13.28
CA GLU A 41 13.59 4.63 13.56
C GLU A 41 14.77 4.58 14.53
N HIS A 42 14.60 3.85 15.64
CA HIS A 42 15.66 3.61 16.59
C HIS A 42 15.91 2.11 16.72
N ASN A 43 17.18 1.71 16.64
CA ASN A 43 17.61 0.31 16.72
C ASN A 43 18.50 0.12 17.95
N GLU A 44 18.14 -0.84 18.79
CA GLU A 44 18.87 -1.21 20.00
C GLU A 44 19.32 -2.67 19.89
N VAL A 45 20.59 -2.93 20.17
CA VAL A 45 21.17 -4.27 20.07
C VAL A 45 20.93 -5.02 21.36
N LEU A 46 20.18 -6.13 21.27
CA LEU A 46 19.87 -6.99 22.43
C LEU A 46 20.92 -8.09 22.68
N GLY A 47 21.93 -8.19 21.82
CA GLY A 47 23.02 -9.15 21.94
C GLY A 47 23.01 -10.26 20.88
N VAL A 48 23.82 -11.29 21.10
CA VAL A 48 24.01 -12.43 20.19
C VAL A 48 23.30 -13.66 20.74
N GLY A 49 22.46 -14.32 19.93
CA GLY A 49 21.69 -15.48 20.36
C GLY A 49 21.31 -16.40 19.22
N ARG A 50 21.03 -17.67 19.55
CA ARG A 50 20.51 -18.66 18.59
C ARG A 50 19.00 -18.54 18.45
N ASN A 51 18.21 -19.24 19.25
CA ASN A 51 16.79 -19.41 18.93
C ASN A 51 15.86 -18.66 19.88
N ASP A 52 16.29 -18.41 21.10
CA ASP A 52 15.47 -17.72 22.09
C ASP A 52 15.49 -16.22 21.85
N VAL A 53 14.31 -15.62 21.90
CA VAL A 53 14.16 -14.16 21.84
C VAL A 53 14.73 -13.61 23.16
N PRO A 54 15.72 -12.71 23.13
CA PRO A 54 16.28 -12.15 24.35
C PRO A 54 15.26 -11.30 25.10
N GLN A 55 15.55 -11.02 26.37
CA GLN A 55 14.77 -10.04 27.12
C GLN A 55 14.80 -8.70 26.38
N TRP A 56 13.63 -8.11 26.26
CA TRP A 56 13.40 -6.85 25.57
C TRP A 56 12.79 -5.84 26.53
N ASP A 57 13.02 -4.56 26.27
CA ASP A 57 12.49 -3.48 27.09
C ASP A 57 12.20 -2.27 26.21
N ILE A 58 10.94 -1.84 26.18
CA ILE A 58 10.50 -0.68 25.40
C ILE A 58 11.24 0.60 25.81
N ASN A 59 11.67 0.70 27.09
CA ASN A 59 12.35 1.87 27.64
C ASN A 59 13.78 2.04 27.10
N LEU A 60 14.36 1.03 26.42
CA LEU A 60 15.66 1.18 25.73
C LEU A 60 15.66 2.34 24.73
N HIS A 61 14.49 2.79 24.27
CA HIS A 61 14.37 3.90 23.34
C HIS A 61 14.18 5.28 23.99
N ASP A 62 14.12 5.38 25.34
CA ASP A 62 13.76 6.62 26.06
C ASP A 62 14.67 7.82 25.76
N SER A 63 15.95 7.57 25.53
CA SER A 63 16.94 8.62 25.20
C SER A 63 16.77 9.16 23.78
N HIS A 64 16.15 8.39 22.88
CA HIS A 64 15.97 8.72 21.47
C HIS A 64 14.63 9.42 21.21
N GLU A 65 14.56 10.18 20.11
CA GLU A 65 13.36 10.90 19.70
C GLU A 65 12.14 9.98 19.56
N ALA A 66 12.33 8.76 19.04
CA ALA A 66 11.30 7.73 18.96
C ALA A 66 10.66 7.39 20.32
N GLY A 67 11.47 7.23 21.38
CA GLY A 67 10.95 6.98 22.73
C GLY A 67 10.29 8.21 23.33
N LYS A 68 10.79 9.41 23.04
CA LYS A 68 10.11 10.67 23.44
C LYS A 68 8.72 10.79 22.82
N TYR A 69 8.56 10.43 21.54
CA TYR A 69 7.24 10.36 20.90
C TYR A 69 6.33 9.33 21.55
N LEU A 70 6.85 8.13 21.83
CA LEU A 70 6.11 7.07 22.52
C LEU A 70 5.60 7.55 23.89
N ASN A 71 6.48 8.11 24.71
CA ASN A 71 6.17 8.58 26.07
C ASN A 71 5.22 9.79 26.08
N LYS A 72 5.13 10.55 24.99
CA LYS A 72 4.14 11.62 24.82
C LYS A 72 2.74 11.07 24.54
N MET A 73 2.64 9.94 23.83
CA MET A 73 1.37 9.36 23.39
C MET A 73 0.78 8.38 24.41
N PHE A 74 1.62 7.69 25.18
CA PHE A 74 1.19 6.61 26.05
C PHE A 74 1.72 6.75 27.47
N THR A 75 0.89 6.38 28.44
CA THR A 75 1.30 6.23 29.84
C THR A 75 2.08 4.93 30.04
N LYS A 76 2.96 4.88 31.04
CA LYS A 76 3.66 3.64 31.41
C LYS A 76 2.71 2.48 31.71
N LYS A 77 1.54 2.76 32.29
CA LYS A 77 0.49 1.76 32.57
C LYS A 77 -0.04 1.12 31.29
N GLN A 78 -0.25 1.89 30.22
CA GLN A 78 -0.68 1.35 28.92
C GLN A 78 0.40 0.45 28.31
N LEU A 79 1.67 0.82 28.45
CA LEU A 79 2.80 0.06 27.90
C LEU A 79 3.13 -1.21 28.68
N GLN A 80 2.61 -1.41 29.89
CA GLN A 80 2.81 -2.63 30.68
C GLN A 80 2.12 -3.87 30.09
N THR A 81 1.12 -3.69 29.20
CA THR A 81 0.39 -4.80 28.58
C THR A 81 0.97 -5.23 27.23
N LEU A 82 2.12 -4.67 26.82
CA LEU A 82 2.80 -5.02 25.58
C LEU A 82 3.12 -6.52 25.54
N GLN A 83 2.77 -7.16 24.43
CA GLN A 83 2.95 -8.60 24.20
C GLN A 83 3.25 -8.88 22.73
N PHE A 84 3.73 -10.09 22.42
CA PHE A 84 3.92 -10.50 21.04
C PHE A 84 2.56 -10.70 20.34
N CYS A 85 2.33 -10.00 19.24
CA CYS A 85 1.07 -10.11 18.49
C CYS A 85 1.19 -11.07 17.30
N PHE A 86 2.30 -11.00 16.57
CA PHE A 86 2.57 -11.86 15.42
C PHE A 86 4.07 -11.97 15.17
N LYS A 87 4.47 -13.04 14.48
CA LYS A 87 5.84 -13.33 14.04
C LYS A 87 5.91 -13.26 12.52
N THR A 88 7.05 -12.80 12.00
CA THR A 88 7.41 -12.94 10.59
C THR A 88 8.66 -13.81 10.52
N ASP A 89 8.61 -14.89 9.75
CA ASP A 89 9.76 -15.78 9.51
C ASP A 89 10.08 -15.78 8.02
N ILE A 90 11.16 -15.07 7.65
CA ILE A 90 11.41 -14.64 6.27
C ILE A 90 12.85 -14.98 5.86
N TRP A 91 12.96 -15.73 4.77
CA TRP A 91 14.20 -15.86 4.01
C TRP A 91 14.30 -14.67 3.05
N ARG A 92 15.30 -13.82 3.30
CA ARG A 92 15.56 -12.63 2.48
C ARG A 92 16.82 -12.81 1.64
N ARG A 93 16.69 -12.67 0.32
CA ARG A 93 17.82 -12.57 -0.61
C ARG A 93 17.95 -11.14 -1.10
N LYS A 94 19.13 -10.54 -0.93
CA LYS A 94 19.39 -9.16 -1.34
C LYS A 94 20.38 -9.07 -2.49
N CYS A 95 20.21 -8.10 -3.37
CA CYS A 95 21.27 -7.62 -4.26
C CYS A 95 21.16 -6.12 -4.51
N ILE A 96 22.31 -5.47 -4.70
CA ILE A 96 22.39 -4.05 -5.05
C ILE A 96 22.64 -3.95 -6.55
N VAL A 97 21.83 -3.16 -7.24
CA VAL A 97 21.94 -2.91 -8.67
C VAL A 97 22.16 -1.42 -8.90
N LYS A 98 23.25 -1.08 -9.58
CA LYS A 98 23.59 0.28 -9.98
C LYS A 98 23.23 0.50 -11.45
N ASN A 99 22.62 1.63 -11.78
CA ASN A 99 22.40 2.06 -13.15
C ASN A 99 22.68 3.57 -13.28
N ARG A 100 22.47 4.15 -14.47
CA ARG A 100 22.76 5.57 -14.73
C ARG A 100 21.89 6.56 -13.93
N VAL A 101 20.72 6.13 -13.46
CA VAL A 101 19.73 6.99 -12.80
C VAL A 101 19.65 6.76 -11.29
N GLY A 102 20.38 5.77 -10.75
CA GLY A 102 20.46 5.53 -9.32
C GLY A 102 20.97 4.14 -8.93
N THR A 103 20.96 3.90 -7.62
CA THR A 103 21.25 2.61 -7.00
C THR A 103 20.00 2.08 -6.31
N VAL A 104 19.60 0.86 -6.63
CA VAL A 104 18.47 0.18 -5.98
C VAL A 104 18.94 -1.10 -5.27
N GLU A 105 18.32 -1.43 -4.14
CA GLU A 105 18.40 -2.74 -3.50
C GLU A 105 17.16 -3.55 -3.87
N PHE A 106 17.37 -4.74 -4.41
CA PHE A 106 16.32 -5.75 -4.49
C PHE A 106 16.37 -6.61 -3.23
N ALA A 107 15.22 -6.83 -2.60
CA ALA A 107 15.07 -7.80 -1.53
C ALA A 107 13.91 -8.75 -1.87
N LEU A 108 14.25 -9.99 -2.20
CA LEU A 108 13.28 -11.08 -2.38
C LEU A 108 13.02 -11.72 -1.02
N ASP A 109 11.78 -11.65 -0.58
CA ASP A 109 11.32 -12.18 0.69
C ASP A 109 10.38 -13.36 0.47
N ILE A 110 10.73 -14.51 1.05
CA ILE A 110 9.92 -15.73 1.02
C ILE A 110 9.78 -16.25 2.44
N GLY A 111 8.56 -16.54 2.87
CA GLY A 111 8.33 -17.09 4.20
C GLY A 111 6.89 -16.93 4.67
N THR A 112 6.70 -16.74 5.98
CA THR A 112 5.37 -16.70 6.58
C THR A 112 5.22 -15.59 7.61
N ILE A 113 3.98 -15.15 7.78
CA ILE A 113 3.50 -14.33 8.89
C ILE A 113 2.60 -15.24 9.72
N THR A 114 2.85 -15.36 11.01
CA THR A 114 2.04 -16.18 11.92
C THR A 114 1.53 -15.33 13.07
N ALA A 115 0.27 -15.53 13.46
CA ALA A 115 -0.31 -14.90 14.63
C ALA A 115 -1.10 -15.94 15.44
N SER A 116 -1.17 -15.72 16.76
CA SER A 116 -1.94 -16.58 17.66
C SER A 116 -3.26 -15.90 17.98
N ARG A 117 -4.36 -16.64 17.84
CA ARG A 117 -5.71 -16.21 18.19
C ARG A 117 -6.28 -17.22 19.19
N GLY A 118 -6.09 -16.93 20.48
CA GLY A 118 -6.36 -17.92 21.53
C GLY A 118 -5.44 -19.14 21.36
N ALA A 119 -6.03 -20.33 21.24
CA ALA A 119 -5.28 -21.57 21.01
C ALA A 119 -4.92 -21.82 19.54
N GLU A 120 -5.52 -21.09 18.59
CA GLU A 120 -5.31 -21.32 17.17
C GLU A 120 -4.11 -20.52 16.64
N LEU A 121 -3.25 -21.17 15.86
CA LEU A 121 -2.17 -20.52 15.13
C LEU A 121 -2.59 -20.35 13.67
N ILE A 122 -2.72 -19.10 13.23
CA ILE A 122 -3.07 -18.74 11.86
C ILE A 122 -1.84 -18.19 11.13
N ALA A 123 -1.74 -18.49 9.83
CA ALA A 123 -0.58 -18.18 9.01
C ALA A 123 -0.95 -17.59 7.65
N SER A 124 -0.12 -16.69 7.15
CA SER A 124 -0.20 -16.12 5.79
C SER A 124 1.17 -16.18 5.12
N ASN A 125 1.20 -16.59 3.86
CA ASN A 125 2.45 -16.70 3.10
C ASN A 125 2.98 -15.33 2.67
N VAL A 126 4.30 -15.25 2.51
CA VAL A 126 5.02 -14.10 1.98
C VAL A 126 5.84 -14.56 0.80
N GLN A 127 5.62 -13.92 -0.34
CA GLN A 127 6.45 -14.05 -1.53
C GLN A 127 6.41 -12.71 -2.25
N GLU A 128 7.35 -11.84 -1.93
CA GLU A 128 7.36 -10.47 -2.44
C GLU A 128 8.78 -10.01 -2.79
N LEU A 129 8.87 -9.13 -3.78
CA LEU A 129 10.09 -8.43 -4.16
C LEU A 129 9.96 -6.97 -3.76
N GLU A 130 10.79 -6.53 -2.83
CA GLU A 130 10.95 -5.12 -2.51
C GLU A 130 12.04 -4.51 -3.40
N ILE A 131 11.75 -3.36 -4.02
CA ILE A 131 12.73 -2.56 -4.77
C ILE A 131 12.90 -1.23 -4.02
N GLU A 132 14.00 -1.09 -3.30
CA GLU A 132 14.29 0.09 -2.47
C GLU A 132 15.31 0.99 -3.16
N LEU A 133 15.01 2.28 -3.27
CA LEU A 133 15.98 3.29 -3.73
C LEU A 133 17.01 3.53 -2.64
N LYS A 134 18.29 3.28 -2.93
CA LYS A 134 19.41 3.60 -2.04
C LYS A 134 19.99 4.99 -2.33
N ASP A 135 20.06 5.35 -3.60
CA ASP A 135 20.60 6.62 -4.08
C ASP A 135 20.07 6.94 -5.50
N GLY A 136 20.01 8.22 -5.88
CA GLY A 136 19.54 8.67 -7.20
C GLY A 136 18.04 8.95 -7.30
N ASP A 137 17.47 8.78 -8.50
CA ASP A 137 16.07 9.09 -8.81
C ASP A 137 15.15 7.86 -8.62
N SER A 138 13.99 8.09 -8.02
CA SER A 138 12.85 7.18 -7.99
C SER A 138 12.42 6.58 -9.34
N VAL A 139 12.70 7.24 -10.47
CA VAL A 139 12.54 6.68 -11.82
C VAL A 139 13.32 5.37 -11.98
N ALA A 140 14.45 5.20 -11.29
CA ALA A 140 15.20 3.95 -11.25
C ALA A 140 14.33 2.78 -10.75
N VAL A 141 13.59 2.99 -9.65
CA VAL A 141 12.71 1.98 -9.06
C VAL A 141 11.59 1.60 -10.03
N LEU A 142 10.95 2.60 -10.64
CA LEU A 142 9.84 2.37 -11.58
C LEU A 142 10.29 1.63 -12.85
N ASN A 143 11.46 1.96 -13.39
CA ASN A 143 12.03 1.25 -14.54
C ASN A 143 12.34 -0.22 -14.22
N HIS A 144 12.90 -0.49 -13.04
CA HIS A 144 13.12 -1.87 -12.59
C HIS A 144 11.80 -2.61 -12.36
N ALA A 145 10.81 -1.97 -11.71
CA ALA A 145 9.47 -2.55 -11.56
C ALA A 145 8.84 -2.91 -12.91
N LYS A 146 8.93 -2.01 -13.91
CA LYS A 146 8.45 -2.25 -15.27
C LYS A 146 9.13 -3.48 -15.90
N ALA A 147 10.44 -3.63 -15.75
CA ALA A 147 11.17 -4.79 -16.25
C ALA A 147 10.72 -6.10 -15.59
N PHE A 148 10.51 -6.08 -14.27
CA PHE A 148 10.01 -7.24 -13.52
C PHE A 148 8.58 -7.62 -13.90
N ILE A 149 7.67 -6.65 -14.03
CA ILE A 149 6.30 -6.87 -14.50
C ILE A 149 6.31 -7.53 -15.89
N LYS A 150 7.11 -6.99 -16.83
CA LYS A 150 7.20 -7.54 -18.20
C LYS A 150 7.67 -9.00 -18.18
N ARG A 151 8.75 -9.28 -17.44
CA ARG A 151 9.44 -10.58 -17.46
C ARG A 151 8.75 -11.65 -16.61
N PHE A 152 8.33 -11.30 -15.41
CA PHE A 152 7.89 -12.26 -14.39
C PHE A 152 6.41 -12.20 -14.08
N LYS A 153 5.64 -11.36 -14.78
CA LYS A 153 4.20 -11.14 -14.51
C LYS A 153 3.94 -10.72 -13.06
N ALA A 154 4.90 -10.00 -12.47
CA ALA A 154 4.76 -9.43 -11.14
C ALA A 154 3.65 -8.37 -11.15
N PHE A 155 2.99 -8.20 -10.00
CA PHE A 155 2.00 -7.16 -9.78
C PHE A 155 2.35 -6.35 -8.54
N ILE A 156 1.87 -5.11 -8.49
CA ILE A 156 2.13 -4.17 -7.41
C ILE A 156 1.20 -4.50 -6.23
N ASP A 157 1.79 -4.71 -5.06
CA ASP A 157 1.08 -4.84 -3.80
C ASP A 157 1.49 -3.73 -2.85
N THR A 158 0.52 -3.03 -2.27
CA THR A 158 0.75 -1.97 -1.30
C THR A 158 0.60 -2.42 0.15
N GLN A 159 0.25 -3.68 0.40
CA GLN A 159 0.09 -4.24 1.73
C GLN A 159 1.44 -4.66 2.33
N SER A 160 1.93 -3.88 3.30
CA SER A 160 3.14 -4.26 4.04
C SER A 160 2.96 -5.55 4.86
N LYS A 161 4.07 -6.26 5.13
CA LYS A 161 4.08 -7.43 6.03
C LYS A 161 3.53 -7.12 7.42
N SER A 162 3.82 -5.94 7.97
CA SER A 162 3.27 -5.55 9.28
C SER A 162 1.77 -5.32 9.22
N ALA A 163 1.26 -4.67 8.17
CA ALA A 163 -0.19 -4.51 7.98
C ALA A 163 -0.89 -5.87 7.91
N ARG A 164 -0.37 -6.80 7.09
CA ARG A 164 -0.88 -8.17 7.00
C ARG A 164 -0.79 -8.92 8.33
N GLY A 165 0.30 -8.75 9.09
CA GLY A 165 0.46 -9.37 10.40
C GLY A 165 -0.50 -8.84 11.47
N PHE A 166 -0.80 -7.55 11.47
CA PHE A 166 -1.80 -6.99 12.37
C PHE A 166 -3.22 -7.43 12.01
N LEU A 167 -3.56 -7.49 10.72
CA LEU A 167 -4.83 -8.04 10.25
C LEU A 167 -4.99 -9.50 10.70
N LEU A 168 -3.96 -10.31 10.45
CA LEU A 168 -3.90 -11.71 10.85
C LEU A 168 -4.09 -11.84 12.37
N ALA A 169 -3.34 -11.08 13.19
CA ALA A 169 -3.46 -11.11 14.65
C ALA A 169 -4.86 -10.71 15.17
N ARG A 170 -5.63 -9.97 14.37
CA ARG A 170 -7.01 -9.59 14.70
C ARG A 170 -8.07 -10.52 14.13
N GLY A 171 -7.69 -11.54 13.36
CA GLY A 171 -8.63 -12.37 12.63
C GLY A 171 -9.40 -11.60 11.55
N LEU A 172 -8.78 -10.56 10.98
CA LEU A 172 -9.31 -9.82 9.85
C LEU A 172 -8.56 -10.26 8.59
N ASP A 173 -9.29 -10.55 7.51
CA ASP A 173 -8.65 -10.98 6.26
C ASP A 173 -8.09 -9.78 5.47
N PHE A 174 -8.86 -8.67 5.42
CA PHE A 174 -8.56 -7.54 4.54
C PHE A 174 -8.88 -6.18 5.17
N LEU A 175 -8.22 -5.15 4.65
CA LEU A 175 -8.59 -3.74 4.88
C LEU A 175 -9.86 -3.39 4.12
N PRO A 176 -10.69 -2.47 4.63
CA PRO A 176 -11.91 -2.06 3.95
C PRO A 176 -11.60 -1.34 2.63
N PRO A 177 -12.56 -1.31 1.68
CA PRO A 177 -12.40 -0.62 0.40
C PRO A 177 -12.03 0.85 0.58
N VAL A 178 -11.00 1.31 -0.14
CA VAL A 178 -10.53 2.69 -0.06
C VAL A 178 -11.34 3.56 -0.99
N ARG A 179 -11.98 4.59 -0.43
CA ARG A 179 -12.73 5.61 -1.18
C ARG A 179 -11.85 6.81 -1.51
N ALA A 180 -12.24 7.55 -2.55
CA ALA A 180 -11.64 8.84 -2.85
C ALA A 180 -11.75 9.79 -1.65
N LYS A 181 -10.66 10.45 -1.29
CA LYS A 181 -10.64 11.49 -0.24
C LYS A 181 -10.60 12.87 -0.89
N PRO A 182 -11.22 13.89 -0.27
CA PRO A 182 -11.09 15.27 -0.71
C PRO A 182 -9.61 15.68 -0.79
N ILE A 183 -9.26 16.41 -1.83
CA ILE A 183 -7.90 16.95 -2.03
C ILE A 183 -7.99 18.45 -1.82
N SER A 184 -7.16 18.98 -0.92
CA SER A 184 -6.96 20.43 -0.80
C SER A 184 -5.75 20.83 -1.61
N LEU A 185 -5.96 21.63 -2.65
CA LEU A 185 -4.89 22.24 -3.45
C LEU A 185 -4.43 23.60 -2.88
N LYS A 186 -4.96 24.03 -1.74
CA LYS A 186 -4.65 25.35 -1.15
C LYS A 186 -3.16 25.51 -0.80
N SER A 187 -2.47 24.41 -0.52
CA SER A 187 -1.04 24.38 -0.18
C SER A 187 -0.14 24.02 -1.37
N SER A 188 -0.69 23.80 -2.58
CA SER A 188 0.15 23.49 -3.74
C SER A 188 0.74 24.77 -4.32
N VAL A 189 2.07 24.89 -4.24
CA VAL A 189 2.86 25.93 -4.88
C VAL A 189 3.12 25.51 -6.32
N GLY A 190 2.18 25.83 -7.22
CA GLY A 190 2.32 25.63 -8.67
C GLY A 190 1.73 24.34 -9.25
N SER A 191 1.70 24.29 -10.58
CA SER A 191 1.04 23.25 -11.39
C SER A 191 1.64 21.85 -11.20
N ALA A 192 2.96 21.76 -11.01
CA ALA A 192 3.66 20.49 -10.81
C ALA A 192 3.26 19.79 -9.49
N GLN A 193 3.15 20.55 -8.40
CA GLN A 193 2.72 20.01 -7.11
C GLN A 193 1.24 19.62 -7.13
N ALA A 194 0.39 20.44 -7.77
CA ALA A 194 -1.02 20.11 -7.96
C ALA A 194 -1.20 18.82 -8.79
N LYS A 195 -0.48 18.68 -9.92
CA LYS A 195 -0.43 17.45 -10.73
C LYS A 195 -0.09 16.24 -9.87
N SER A 196 0.99 16.34 -9.10
CA SER A 196 1.48 15.25 -8.26
C SER A 196 0.46 14.83 -7.21
N GLN A 197 -0.20 15.79 -6.54
CA GLN A 197 -1.27 15.50 -5.57
C GLN A 197 -2.50 14.84 -6.20
N LEU A 198 -2.88 15.28 -7.41
CA LEU A 198 -4.01 14.71 -8.15
C LEU A 198 -3.74 13.27 -8.61
N LEU A 199 -2.56 13.03 -9.21
CA LEU A 199 -2.13 11.69 -9.62
C LEU A 199 -2.06 10.75 -8.42
N TYR A 200 -1.41 11.19 -7.34
CA TYR A 200 -1.34 10.47 -6.08
C TYR A 200 -2.72 10.06 -5.56
N SER A 201 -3.68 10.98 -5.51
CA SER A 201 -5.01 10.69 -5.00
C SER A 201 -5.79 9.68 -5.85
N CYS A 202 -5.54 9.64 -7.17
CA CYS A 202 -6.13 8.61 -8.03
C CYS A 202 -5.44 7.27 -7.82
N LEU A 203 -4.10 7.25 -7.84
CA LEU A 203 -3.29 6.05 -7.66
C LEU A 203 -3.49 5.39 -6.30
N ASP A 204 -3.56 6.17 -5.21
CA ASP A 204 -3.83 5.67 -3.86
C ASP A 204 -5.12 4.84 -3.83
N GLN A 205 -6.22 5.36 -4.38
CA GLN A 205 -7.48 4.64 -4.48
C GLN A 205 -7.37 3.38 -5.37
N ILE A 206 -6.71 3.49 -6.52
CA ILE A 206 -6.58 2.40 -7.48
C ILE A 206 -5.74 1.26 -6.89
N LEU A 207 -4.52 1.56 -6.42
CA LEU A 207 -3.58 0.58 -5.87
C LEU A 207 -4.13 -0.06 -4.60
N SER A 208 -4.78 0.72 -3.72
CA SER A 208 -5.39 0.17 -2.53
C SER A 208 -6.38 -0.95 -2.80
N ASN A 209 -7.34 -0.67 -3.67
CA ASN A 209 -8.42 -1.61 -3.93
C ASN A 209 -7.94 -2.77 -4.80
N GLN A 210 -6.99 -2.54 -5.72
CA GLN A 210 -6.43 -3.62 -6.52
C GLN A 210 -5.67 -4.63 -5.66
N SER A 211 -4.87 -4.17 -4.68
CA SER A 211 -4.02 -5.06 -3.89
C SER A 211 -4.87 -6.02 -3.06
N ILE A 212 -5.98 -5.52 -2.50
CA ILE A 212 -6.98 -6.37 -1.86
C ILE A 212 -7.67 -7.28 -2.88
N LEU A 213 -8.13 -6.75 -4.01
CA LEU A 213 -8.78 -7.54 -5.07
C LEU A 213 -7.91 -8.69 -5.58
N ASN A 214 -6.59 -8.49 -5.68
CA ASN A 214 -5.63 -9.50 -6.09
C ASN A 214 -5.53 -10.66 -5.10
N ALA A 215 -5.84 -10.43 -3.82
CA ALA A 215 -5.92 -11.46 -2.80
C ALA A 215 -7.25 -12.23 -2.81
N SER A 216 -8.12 -11.97 -3.80
CA SER A 216 -9.39 -12.68 -4.04
C SER A 216 -10.31 -12.71 -2.81
N PRO A 217 -10.72 -11.54 -2.27
CA PRO A 217 -11.64 -11.49 -1.14
C PRO A 217 -13.01 -12.05 -1.54
N ALA A 218 -13.72 -12.67 -0.60
CA ALA A 218 -15.08 -13.15 -0.83
C ALA A 218 -16.00 -12.01 -1.27
N ASP A 219 -15.97 -10.89 -0.54
CA ASP A 219 -16.77 -9.68 -0.82
C ASP A 219 -16.03 -8.68 -1.73
N TYR A 220 -15.61 -9.14 -2.91
CA TYR A 220 -14.81 -8.31 -3.84
C TYR A 220 -15.57 -7.14 -4.49
N SER A 221 -16.90 -7.10 -4.41
CA SER A 221 -17.75 -6.21 -5.21
C SER A 221 -17.49 -4.71 -4.95
N GLU A 222 -17.31 -4.32 -3.68
CA GLU A 222 -17.06 -2.92 -3.32
C GLU A 222 -15.62 -2.51 -3.64
N TYR A 223 -14.63 -3.41 -3.49
CA TYR A 223 -13.26 -3.15 -3.94
C TYR A 223 -13.21 -2.92 -5.46
N LEU A 224 -13.90 -3.76 -6.24
CA LEU A 224 -14.06 -3.57 -7.68
C LEU A 224 -14.74 -2.24 -8.01
N HIS A 225 -15.81 -1.89 -7.30
CA HIS A 225 -16.49 -0.62 -7.49
C HIS A 225 -15.54 0.57 -7.22
N GLN A 226 -14.83 0.58 -6.09
CA GLN A 226 -13.90 1.65 -5.74
C GLN A 226 -12.69 1.74 -6.68
N LEU A 227 -12.17 0.59 -7.13
CA LEU A 227 -11.15 0.54 -8.19
C LEU A 227 -11.63 1.24 -9.46
N ARG A 228 -12.85 0.93 -9.92
CA ARG A 228 -13.45 1.58 -11.10
C ARG A 228 -13.71 3.07 -10.90
N VAL A 229 -14.12 3.50 -9.71
CA VAL A 229 -14.23 4.92 -9.37
C VAL A 229 -12.87 5.61 -9.50
N GLY A 230 -11.80 5.01 -8.96
CA GLY A 230 -10.43 5.49 -9.10
C GLY A 230 -10.00 5.61 -10.57
N LEU A 231 -10.25 4.59 -11.39
CA LEU A 231 -9.94 4.63 -12.82
C LEU A 231 -10.75 5.69 -13.57
N ARG A 232 -12.02 5.92 -13.22
CA ARG A 232 -12.81 6.99 -13.83
C ARG A 232 -12.25 8.37 -13.49
N ARG A 233 -11.84 8.59 -12.24
CA ARG A 233 -11.16 9.82 -11.82
C ARG A 233 -9.85 10.02 -12.59
N LEU A 234 -9.05 8.95 -12.72
CA LEU A 234 -7.81 8.98 -13.51
C LEU A 234 -8.09 9.30 -14.99
N LYS A 235 -9.13 8.73 -15.61
CA LYS A 235 -9.53 9.04 -16.99
C LYS A 235 -9.78 10.53 -17.20
N VAL A 236 -10.52 11.16 -16.27
CA VAL A 236 -10.80 12.60 -16.31
C VAL A 236 -9.52 13.42 -16.14
N LEU A 237 -8.66 13.03 -15.19
CA LEU A 237 -7.37 13.68 -14.97
C LEU A 237 -6.46 13.57 -16.20
N LEU A 238 -6.33 12.39 -16.81
CA LEU A 238 -5.53 12.18 -18.02
C LEU A 238 -6.03 13.05 -19.19
N LYS A 239 -7.36 13.20 -19.34
CA LYS A 239 -7.94 14.12 -20.35
C LYS A 239 -7.61 15.59 -20.08
N TYR A 240 -7.49 15.98 -18.81
CA TYR A 240 -7.06 17.32 -18.44
C TYR A 240 -5.56 17.51 -18.70
N LEU A 241 -4.73 16.56 -18.27
CA LEU A 241 -3.28 16.59 -18.43
C LEU A 241 -2.85 16.58 -19.91
N SER A 242 -3.57 15.86 -20.77
CA SER A 242 -3.25 15.83 -22.20
C SER A 242 -3.41 17.20 -22.86
N LYS A 243 -4.38 18.01 -22.43
CA LYS A 243 -4.52 19.41 -22.87
C LYS A 243 -3.36 20.32 -22.43
N GLN A 244 -2.61 19.88 -21.42
CA GLN A 244 -1.42 20.56 -20.91
C GLN A 244 -0.12 19.97 -21.48
N GLY A 245 -0.19 19.12 -22.52
CA GLY A 245 0.98 18.48 -23.13
C GLY A 245 1.55 17.30 -22.34
N ILE A 246 0.84 16.82 -21.30
CA ILE A 246 1.26 15.66 -20.49
C ILE A 246 0.34 14.49 -20.82
N ALA A 247 0.84 13.53 -21.58
CA ALA A 247 0.07 12.37 -22.02
C ALA A 247 0.82 11.06 -21.80
N LEU A 248 0.05 10.00 -21.60
CA LEU A 248 0.54 8.63 -21.75
C LEU A 248 0.82 8.35 -23.23
N ASN A 249 1.69 7.37 -23.51
CA ASN A 249 1.87 6.87 -24.86
C ASN A 249 0.64 6.07 -25.34
N ASP A 250 0.56 5.81 -26.65
CA ASP A 250 -0.58 5.13 -27.26
C ASP A 250 -0.81 3.71 -26.74
N GLU A 251 0.27 2.97 -26.43
CA GLU A 251 0.19 1.63 -25.85
C GLU A 251 -0.49 1.68 -24.47
N SER A 252 -0.09 2.60 -23.61
CA SER A 252 -0.66 2.80 -22.27
C SER A 252 -2.11 3.29 -22.35
N LEU A 253 -2.46 4.16 -23.30
CA LEU A 253 -3.84 4.60 -23.52
C LEU A 253 -4.75 3.45 -23.99
N ASN A 254 -4.23 2.59 -24.88
CA ASN A 254 -4.94 1.40 -25.32
C ASN A 254 -5.12 0.40 -24.17
N ASN A 255 -4.07 0.16 -23.37
CA ASN A 255 -4.14 -0.68 -22.17
C ASN A 255 -5.16 -0.13 -21.17
N PHE A 256 -5.20 1.19 -20.98
CA PHE A 256 -6.21 1.84 -20.13
C PHE A 256 -7.62 1.53 -20.63
N LYS A 257 -7.89 1.69 -21.94
CA LYS A 257 -9.22 1.42 -22.51
C LYS A 257 -9.63 -0.03 -22.30
N ILE A 258 -8.76 -0.98 -22.65
CA ILE A 258 -9.03 -2.42 -22.52
C ILE A 258 -9.37 -2.79 -21.08
N VAL A 259 -8.56 -2.35 -20.11
CA VAL A 259 -8.79 -2.66 -18.69
C VAL A 259 -10.04 -1.97 -18.16
N PHE A 260 -10.25 -0.70 -18.53
CA PHE A 260 -11.42 0.07 -18.11
C PHE A 260 -12.72 -0.59 -18.58
N ASP A 261 -12.76 -1.05 -19.83
CA ASP A 261 -13.93 -1.69 -20.44
C ASP A 261 -14.15 -3.11 -19.87
N ALA A 262 -13.09 -3.88 -19.63
CA ALA A 262 -13.18 -5.23 -19.05
C ALA A 262 -13.70 -5.22 -17.60
N LEU A 263 -13.12 -4.38 -16.73
CA LEU A 263 -13.65 -4.15 -15.37
C LEU A 263 -15.06 -3.55 -15.43
N GLY A 264 -15.27 -2.71 -16.44
CA GLY A 264 -16.55 -2.27 -17.00
C GLY A 264 -17.65 -3.32 -16.96
N GLN A 265 -17.56 -4.18 -17.97
CA GLN A 265 -18.51 -5.24 -18.26
C GLN A 265 -18.68 -6.16 -17.06
N TYR A 266 -17.59 -6.53 -16.38
CA TYR A 266 -17.67 -7.41 -15.22
C TYR A 266 -18.51 -6.81 -14.09
N ARG A 267 -18.23 -5.56 -13.69
CA ARG A 267 -18.97 -4.93 -12.58
C ARG A 267 -20.43 -4.68 -12.94
N ASP A 268 -20.71 -4.28 -14.17
CA ASP A 268 -22.08 -3.99 -14.60
C ASP A 268 -22.90 -5.29 -14.62
N GLY A 269 -22.35 -6.36 -15.19
CA GLY A 269 -22.94 -7.70 -15.12
C GLY A 269 -23.15 -8.17 -13.68
N ASN A 270 -22.12 -8.07 -12.83
CA ASN A 270 -22.18 -8.44 -11.41
C ASN A 270 -23.24 -7.65 -10.65
N TYR A 271 -23.38 -6.34 -10.89
CA TYR A 271 -24.42 -5.54 -10.26
C TYR A 271 -25.82 -6.01 -10.65
N VAL A 272 -26.03 -6.27 -11.94
CA VAL A 272 -27.33 -6.70 -12.43
C VAL A 272 -27.70 -8.06 -11.88
N SER A 273 -26.78 -9.03 -11.88
CA SER A 273 -27.08 -10.38 -11.39
C SER A 273 -27.24 -10.46 -9.88
N SER A 274 -26.40 -9.77 -9.10
CA SER A 274 -26.34 -9.92 -7.64
C SER A 274 -27.19 -8.91 -6.86
N VAL A 275 -27.55 -7.77 -7.46
CA VAL A 275 -28.30 -6.70 -6.76
C VAL A 275 -29.61 -6.42 -7.47
N LEU A 276 -29.56 -6.05 -8.76
CA LEU A 276 -30.75 -5.52 -9.45
C LEU A 276 -31.79 -6.60 -9.73
N ASN A 277 -31.40 -7.75 -10.28
CA ASN A 277 -32.32 -8.84 -10.60
C ASN A 277 -33.01 -9.44 -9.36
N PRO A 278 -32.32 -9.68 -8.23
CA PRO A 278 -32.99 -10.08 -6.99
C PRO A 278 -34.06 -9.07 -6.52
N ILE A 279 -33.75 -7.77 -6.55
CA ILE A 279 -34.71 -6.71 -6.20
C ILE A 279 -35.89 -6.71 -7.17
N LEU A 280 -35.64 -6.74 -8.49
CA LEU A 280 -36.69 -6.75 -9.50
C LEU A 280 -37.63 -7.95 -9.34
N ARG A 281 -37.09 -9.16 -9.18
CA ARG A 281 -37.88 -10.38 -8.97
C ARG A 281 -38.72 -10.29 -7.70
N SER A 282 -38.18 -9.72 -6.61
CA SER A 282 -38.93 -9.53 -5.36
C SER A 282 -40.13 -8.59 -5.50
N LEU A 283 -40.08 -7.68 -6.48
CA LEU A 283 -41.16 -6.74 -6.80
C LEU A 283 -42.06 -7.23 -7.96
N GLY A 284 -41.91 -8.48 -8.42
CA GLY A 284 -42.67 -9.04 -9.54
C GLY A 284 -42.25 -8.51 -10.92
N GLY A 285 -41.11 -7.82 -11.01
CA GLY A 285 -40.57 -7.26 -12.24
C GLY A 285 -39.83 -8.29 -13.12
N PRO A 286 -39.65 -7.99 -14.42
CA PRO A 286 -38.91 -8.85 -15.33
C PRO A 286 -37.40 -8.84 -15.04
N GLU A 287 -36.72 -9.93 -15.36
CA GLU A 287 -35.27 -10.04 -15.23
C GLU A 287 -34.54 -9.28 -16.35
N ILE A 288 -33.46 -8.57 -16.01
CA ILE A 288 -32.56 -7.97 -16.98
C ILE A 288 -31.50 -9.02 -17.37
N LYS A 289 -31.47 -9.37 -18.66
CA LYS A 289 -30.48 -10.30 -19.23
C LYS A 289 -29.31 -9.51 -19.82
N ILE A 290 -28.16 -9.55 -19.15
CA ILE A 290 -26.87 -9.07 -19.68
C ILE A 290 -26.02 -10.29 -20.04
N SER A 291 -25.03 -10.12 -20.92
CA SER A 291 -23.99 -11.13 -21.19
C SER A 291 -23.49 -11.77 -19.90
N SER A 292 -23.40 -13.11 -19.86
CA SER A 292 -23.06 -13.84 -18.65
C SER A 292 -21.66 -13.47 -18.14
N ILE A 293 -21.57 -13.21 -16.84
CA ILE A 293 -20.30 -12.94 -16.14
C ILE A 293 -19.37 -14.15 -16.21
N GLU A 294 -19.93 -15.36 -16.34
CA GLU A 294 -19.20 -16.63 -16.39
C GLU A 294 -18.13 -16.66 -17.49
N ASN A 295 -18.35 -15.94 -18.59
CA ASN A 295 -17.40 -15.85 -19.70
C ASN A 295 -16.40 -14.69 -19.55
N LEU A 296 -16.55 -13.85 -18.53
CA LEU A 296 -15.68 -12.70 -18.30
C LEU A 296 -14.53 -13.08 -17.37
N MET A 297 -13.36 -12.53 -17.65
CA MET A 297 -12.19 -12.70 -16.79
C MET A 297 -12.45 -12.10 -15.40
N ASN A 298 -12.11 -12.84 -14.35
CA ASN A 298 -12.23 -12.35 -12.98
C ASN A 298 -11.44 -11.04 -12.81
N PRO A 299 -11.99 -10.03 -12.12
CA PRO A 299 -11.31 -8.76 -11.86
C PRO A 299 -9.93 -8.90 -11.23
N SER A 300 -9.67 -9.91 -10.40
CA SER A 300 -8.36 -10.17 -9.83
C SER A 300 -7.32 -10.51 -10.92
N HIS A 301 -7.70 -11.30 -11.92
CA HIS A 301 -6.84 -11.63 -13.06
C HIS A 301 -6.63 -10.43 -13.99
N ILE A 302 -7.66 -9.63 -14.24
CA ILE A 302 -7.54 -8.38 -15.02
C ILE A 302 -6.56 -7.42 -14.32
N SER A 303 -6.67 -7.33 -12.99
CA SER A 303 -5.82 -6.51 -12.15
C SER A 303 -4.38 -7.03 -12.12
N GLN A 304 -4.14 -8.33 -12.03
CA GLN A 304 -2.78 -8.88 -12.04
C GLN A 304 -2.12 -8.87 -13.44
N ALA A 305 -2.90 -8.68 -14.51
CA ALA A 305 -2.40 -8.77 -15.86
C ALA A 305 -1.38 -7.66 -16.20
N ASN A 306 -0.36 -8.04 -16.98
CA ASN A 306 0.69 -7.12 -17.43
C ASN A 306 0.19 -5.79 -18.01
N PRO A 307 -0.83 -5.74 -18.89
CA PRO A 307 -1.32 -4.46 -19.43
C PRO A 307 -1.73 -3.47 -18.33
N PHE A 308 -2.39 -3.95 -17.27
CA PHE A 308 -2.78 -3.09 -16.16
C PHE A 308 -1.59 -2.69 -15.30
N GLN A 309 -0.73 -3.64 -14.96
CA GLN A 309 0.45 -3.37 -14.13
C GLN A 309 1.42 -2.39 -14.80
N LEU A 310 1.62 -2.50 -16.12
CA LEU A 310 2.45 -1.57 -16.88
C LEU A 310 1.81 -0.18 -16.98
N LEU A 311 0.49 -0.11 -17.19
CA LEU A 311 -0.25 1.15 -17.16
C LEU A 311 -0.06 1.88 -15.82
N LEU A 312 -0.13 1.17 -14.69
CA LEU A 312 0.06 1.77 -13.37
C LEU A 312 1.44 2.41 -13.23
N VAL A 313 2.50 1.71 -13.68
CA VAL A 313 3.86 2.25 -13.68
C VAL A 313 3.98 3.45 -14.61
N ASP A 314 3.37 3.42 -15.79
CA ASP A 314 3.39 4.54 -16.73
C ASP A 314 2.66 5.78 -16.16
N VAL A 315 1.57 5.58 -15.44
CA VAL A 315 0.86 6.67 -14.73
C VAL A 315 1.72 7.23 -13.60
N MET A 316 2.47 6.39 -12.88
CA MET A 316 3.44 6.86 -11.87
C MET A 316 4.57 7.67 -12.53
N LEU A 317 5.02 7.26 -13.71
CA LEU A 317 6.07 7.97 -14.46
C LEU A 317 5.63 9.35 -14.97
N LEU A 318 4.32 9.62 -15.13
CA LEU A 318 3.80 10.95 -15.49
C LEU A 318 4.14 12.03 -14.45
N GLU A 319 4.48 11.65 -13.23
CA GLU A 319 4.96 12.56 -12.20
C GLU A 319 6.21 13.32 -12.69
N PHE A 320 7.11 12.63 -13.40
CA PHE A 320 8.37 13.17 -13.91
C PHE A 320 8.25 13.83 -15.28
N SER A 321 7.08 13.76 -15.93
CA SER A 321 6.85 14.42 -17.21
C SER A 321 6.70 15.93 -17.04
N SER A 322 7.53 16.70 -17.74
CA SER A 322 7.42 18.15 -17.86
C SER A 322 6.68 18.52 -19.15
N PRO A 323 5.75 19.49 -19.12
CA PRO A 323 5.14 20.04 -20.33
C PRO A 323 6.12 20.89 -21.16
N TYR A 324 7.28 21.23 -20.60
CA TYR A 324 8.36 21.96 -21.27
C TYR A 324 9.57 21.03 -21.45
N PRO A 325 9.91 20.62 -22.70
CA PRO A 325 11.01 19.69 -22.98
C PRO A 325 12.42 20.24 -22.75
N HIS A 326 12.58 21.54 -22.46
CA HIS A 326 13.87 22.15 -22.18
C HIS A 326 13.74 23.09 -20.97
N GLY A 327 14.74 23.05 -20.10
CA GLY A 327 14.81 23.85 -18.89
C GLY A 327 14.60 25.32 -19.21
N VAL A 328 13.61 25.92 -18.56
CA VAL A 328 13.64 27.36 -18.34
C VAL A 328 14.46 27.55 -17.07
N GLU A 329 15.70 28.03 -17.22
CA GLU A 329 16.44 28.64 -16.12
C GLU A 329 15.62 29.86 -15.66
N ILE A 330 14.91 29.70 -14.55
CA ILE A 330 14.41 30.83 -13.77
C ILE A 330 15.26 30.81 -12.49
N GLU A 331 16.23 31.72 -12.45
CA GLU A 331 16.98 32.12 -11.25
C GLU A 331 17.74 31.01 -10.51
N GLY A 332 18.78 30.44 -11.14
CA GLY A 332 19.97 29.92 -10.43
C GLY A 332 19.78 28.86 -9.33
N ARG A 333 18.60 28.26 -9.20
CA ARG A 333 18.31 27.20 -8.24
C ARG A 333 17.99 25.94 -9.01
N ILE A 334 18.89 24.97 -8.93
CA ILE A 334 18.59 23.57 -9.23
C ILE A 334 17.49 23.16 -8.24
N ILE A 335 16.23 23.22 -8.68
CA ILE A 335 15.12 22.67 -7.91
C ILE A 335 15.26 21.16 -8.02
N ASN A 336 15.80 20.53 -6.98
CA ASN A 336 15.64 19.09 -6.78
C ASN A 336 14.13 18.82 -6.73
N GLN A 337 13.55 18.37 -7.85
CA GLN A 337 12.17 17.94 -7.92
C GLN A 337 12.05 16.67 -7.09
N SER A 338 11.77 16.84 -5.80
CA SER A 338 11.70 15.72 -4.87
C SER A 338 10.55 14.78 -5.24
N SER A 339 10.90 13.51 -5.43
CA SER A 339 10.05 12.34 -5.69
C SER A 339 9.14 11.95 -4.51
N ALA A 340 8.66 12.93 -3.77
CA ALA A 340 7.90 12.79 -2.54
C ALA A 340 6.56 12.00 -2.65
N PRO A 341 5.76 12.06 -3.74
CA PRO A 341 4.43 11.45 -3.82
C PRO A 341 4.43 9.92 -3.87
N PHE A 342 5.34 9.26 -4.59
CA PHE A 342 5.25 7.80 -4.76
C PHE A 342 5.60 7.03 -3.49
N LYS A 343 6.61 7.48 -2.73
CA LYS A 343 6.87 6.95 -1.39
C LYS A 343 5.60 7.10 -0.51
N LYS A 344 4.85 8.20 -0.60
CA LYS A 344 3.62 8.38 0.21
C LYS A 344 2.56 7.30 -0.01
N VAL A 345 2.48 6.66 -1.19
CA VAL A 345 1.43 5.67 -1.50
C VAL A 345 1.63 4.44 -0.62
N ILE A 346 2.85 3.89 -0.61
CA ILE A 346 3.21 2.70 0.19
C ILE A 346 3.06 3.01 1.69
N PHE A 347 3.37 4.24 2.13
CA PHE A 347 3.29 4.63 3.53
C PHE A 347 1.85 4.87 4.02
N LYS A 348 0.95 5.44 3.22
CA LYS A 348 -0.45 5.67 3.62
C LYS A 348 -1.23 4.37 3.81
N HIS A 349 -0.78 3.28 3.20
CA HIS A 349 -1.34 1.95 3.41
C HIS A 349 -1.13 1.39 4.81
N LEU A 350 0.04 1.67 5.41
CA LEU A 350 0.26 1.40 6.83
C LEU A 350 -0.69 2.24 7.68
N GLU A 351 -0.84 3.54 7.38
CA GLU A 351 -1.74 4.43 8.12
C GLU A 351 -3.21 4.02 8.04
N SER A 352 -3.70 3.63 6.86
CA SER A 352 -5.08 3.17 6.68
C SER A 352 -5.33 1.85 7.42
N THR A 353 -4.33 0.96 7.44
CA THR A 353 -4.35 -0.25 8.26
C THR A 353 -4.50 0.09 9.72
N PHE A 354 -3.64 0.97 10.22
CA PHE A 354 -3.62 1.37 11.62
C PHE A 354 -4.91 2.05 12.09
N HIS A 355 -5.47 2.96 11.30
CA HIS A 355 -6.77 3.58 11.58
C HIS A 355 -7.92 2.56 11.57
N PHE A 356 -7.92 1.64 10.60
CA PHE A 356 -8.94 0.61 10.52
C PHE A 356 -8.88 -0.36 11.71
N LEU A 357 -7.68 -0.79 12.10
CA LEU A 357 -7.48 -1.60 13.30
C LEU A 357 -7.99 -0.84 14.53
N SER A 358 -7.75 0.47 14.62
CA SER A 358 -8.31 1.30 15.71
C SER A 358 -9.84 1.19 15.80
N SER A 359 -10.54 1.38 14.69
CA SER A 359 -12.01 1.46 14.65
C SER A 359 -12.73 0.12 14.85
N GLN A 360 -12.08 -1.02 14.60
CA GLN A 360 -12.66 -2.33 14.90
C GLN A 360 -12.70 -2.63 16.41
N ASN A 361 -11.82 -2.01 17.21
CA ASN A 361 -11.80 -2.26 18.65
C ASN A 361 -12.82 -1.45 19.45
N SER A 362 -13.20 -0.24 18.99
CA SER A 362 -14.29 0.51 19.64
C SER A 362 -15.61 -0.26 19.57
N ARG A 363 -15.82 -1.04 18.50
CA ARG A 363 -16.98 -1.93 18.35
C ARG A 363 -16.91 -3.19 19.23
N PHE A 364 -15.71 -3.63 19.61
CA PHE A 364 -15.52 -4.78 20.50
C PHE A 364 -15.68 -4.40 21.98
N ALA A 365 -15.33 -3.17 22.36
CA ALA A 365 -15.59 -2.64 23.71
C ALA A 365 -17.09 -2.45 24.01
N GLU A 366 -17.94 -2.37 22.97
CA GLU A 366 -19.40 -2.31 23.08
C GLU A 366 -20.06 -3.71 23.10
N LEU A 367 -19.28 -4.79 22.92
CA LEU A 367 -19.75 -6.18 22.88
C LEU A 367 -19.40 -6.97 24.17
N HIS A 368 -19.00 -6.29 25.24
CA HIS A 368 -18.75 -6.89 26.56
C HIS A 368 -19.59 -6.24 27.65
#